data_AF-A0A2P8G7A0-F1
#
_entry.id   AF-A0A2P8G7A0-F1
#
_cell.length_a   1.000
_cell.length_b   1.000
_cell.length_c   1.000
_cell.angle_alpha   90.00
_cell.angle_beta   90.00
_cell.angle_gamma   90.00
#
_symmetry.space_group_name_H-M   'P 1'
#
loop_
_entity.id
_entity.type
_entity.pdbx_description
1 polymer ?
#
loop_
_entity_poly.entity_id
_entity_poly.type
_entity_poly.pdbx_seq_one_letter_code
_entity_poly.pdbx_strand_id
1 'polypeptide(L)' 'MAEKKSFVLRVDSETYEALEKWAADEFRSINGQLEWIIHRALKEAGRTPKKGNPPDKEKPGKKQ' A
#
# COMPACT_ATOMS: atom_id res chain seq x y z
N MET A 1 1.23 -14.76 5.34
CA MET A 1 0.98 -13.80 4.24
C MET A 1 0.36 -12.56 4.87
N ALA A 2 0.86 -11.35 4.57
CA ALA A 2 0.27 -10.13 5.12
C ALA A 2 -1.20 -10.04 4.70
N GLU A 3 -2.07 -9.66 5.62
CA GLU A 3 -3.49 -9.46 5.35
C GLU A 3 -3.64 -8.36 4.29
N LYS A 4 -4.26 -8.69 3.14
CA LYS A 4 -4.52 -7.72 2.07
C LYS A 4 -5.90 -7.11 2.30
N LYS A 5 -5.95 -5.79 2.48
CA LYS A 5 -7.21 -5.06 2.57
C LYS A 5 -7.64 -4.57 1.19
N SER A 6 -8.82 -4.99 0.73
CA SER A 6 -9.43 -4.47 -0.50
C SER A 6 -10.17 -3.16 -0.22
N PHE A 7 -10.03 -2.17 -1.09
CA PHE A 7 -10.77 -0.92 -1.04
C PHE A 7 -11.07 -0.43 -2.46
N VAL A 8 -12.15 0.34 -2.61
CA VAL A 8 -12.52 0.95 -3.89
C VAL A 8 -11.82 2.29 -4.00
N LEU A 9 -10.96 2.43 -5.01
CA LEU A 9 -10.31 3.69 -5.36
C LEU A 9 -11.15 4.43 -6.40
N ARG A 10 -11.40 5.72 -6.18
CA ARG A 10 -12.02 6.60 -7.19
C ARG A 10 -10.92 7.45 -7.82
N VAL A 11 -10.83 7.39 -9.15
CA VAL A 11 -9.95 8.19 -9.99
C VAL A 11 -10.73 8.65 -11.22
N ASP A 12 -10.34 9.76 -11.81
CA ASP A 12 -10.86 10.17 -13.12
C ASP A 12 -10.34 9.25 -14.24
N SER A 13 -11.04 9.25 -15.37
CA SER A 13 -10.76 8.36 -16.49
C SER A 13 -9.38 8.60 -17.11
N GLU A 14 -8.97 9.86 -17.26
CA GLU A 14 -7.69 10.21 -17.89
C GLU A 14 -6.51 9.69 -17.06
N THR A 15 -6.60 9.82 -15.73
CA THR A 15 -5.61 9.26 -14.80
C THR A 15 -5.57 7.74 -14.87
N TYR A 16 -6.72 7.08 -14.99
CA TYR A 16 -6.77 5.62 -15.11
C TYR A 16 -6.12 5.13 -16.41
N GLU A 17 -6.39 5.77 -17.54
CA GLU A 17 -5.79 5.43 -18.84
C GLU A 17 -4.26 5.62 -18.82
N ALA A 18 -3.78 6.72 -18.23
CA ALA A 18 -2.36 6.96 -18.06
C ALA A 18 -1.69 5.88 -17.19
N LEU A 19 -2.36 5.44 -16.11
CA LEU A 19 -1.87 4.36 -15.25
C LEU A 19 -1.85 3.01 -15.98
N GLU A 20 -2.88 2.70 -16.76
CA GLU A 20 -2.97 1.48 -17.56
C GLU A 20 -1.85 1.39 -18.59
N LYS A 21 -1.61 2.49 -19.32
CA LYS A 21 -0.50 2.58 -20.28
C LYS A 21 0.85 2.37 -19.61
N TRP A 22 1.11 3.03 -18.47
CA TRP A 22 2.37 2.87 -17.75
C TRP A 22 2.56 1.44 -17.23
N ALA A 23 1.50 0.80 -16.72
CA ALA A 23 1.55 -0.59 -16.30
C ALA A 23 1.88 -1.52 -17.48
N ALA A 24 1.28 -1.28 -18.65
CA ALA A 24 1.55 -2.04 -19.88
C ALA A 24 3.00 -1.88 -20.36
N ASP A 25 3.53 -0.65 -20.35
CA ASP A 25 4.91 -0.35 -20.74
C ASP A 25 5.94 -1.11 -19.88
N GLU A 26 5.62 -1.35 -18.60
CA GLU A 26 6.47 -2.07 -17.65
C GLU A 26 6.10 -3.56 -17.48
N PHE A 27 5.21 -4.10 -18.33
CA PHE A 27 4.70 -5.48 -18.27
C PHE A 27 4.14 -5.86 -16.89
N ARG A 28 3.40 -4.94 -16.25
CA ARG A 28 2.72 -5.16 -14.97
C ARG A 28 1.21 -5.10 -15.10
N SER A 29 0.52 -5.70 -14.13
CA SER A 29 -0.90 -5.41 -13.93
C SER A 29 -1.06 -4.01 -13.32
N ILE A 30 -2.22 -3.40 -13.53
CA ILE A 30 -2.57 -2.10 -12.93
C ILE A 30 -2.45 -2.15 -11.41
N ASN A 31 -2.91 -3.24 -10.78
CA ASN A 31 -2.77 -3.43 -9.33
C ASN A 31 -1.30 -3.50 -8.90
N GLY A 32 -0.46 -4.24 -9.62
CA GLY A 32 0.97 -4.32 -9.33
C GLY A 32 1.68 -2.98 -9.51
N GLN A 33 1.28 -2.20 -10.51
CA GLN A 33 1.78 -0.85 -10.72
C GLN A 33 1.38 0.08 -9.58
N LEU A 34 0.12 0.04 -9.14
CA LEU A 34 -0.38 0.82 -8.01
C LEU A 34 0.33 0.44 -6.71
N GLU A 35 0.54 -0.86 -6.44
CA GLU A 35 1.31 -1.33 -5.28
C GLU A 35 2.75 -0.78 -5.30
N TRP A 36 3.40 -0.77 -6.46
CA TRP A 36 4.75 -0.22 -6.62
C TRP A 36 4.79 1.29 -6.38
N ILE A 37 3.87 2.05 -6.99
CA ILE A 37 3.77 3.51 -6.81
C ILE A 37 3.57 3.84 -5.33
N ILE A 38 2.63 3.18 -4.66
CA ILE A 38 2.33 3.41 -3.24
C ILE A 38 3.55 3.10 -2.37
N HIS A 39 4.21 1.96 -2.57
CA HIS A 39 5.41 1.62 -1.80
C HIS A 39 6.54 2.62 -2.01
N ARG A 40 6.76 3.04 -3.25
CA ARG A 40 7.78 4.03 -3.59
C ARG A 40 7.46 5.38 -2.93
N ALA A 41 6.23 5.87 -3.07
CA ALA A 41 5.79 7.13 -2.48
C ALA A 41 5.88 7.12 -0.94
N LEU A 42 5.50 6.01 -0.28
CA LEU A 42 5.66 5.85 1.16
C LEU A 42 7.13 5.90 1.59
N LYS A 43 8.02 5.26 0.81
CA LYS A 43 9.47 5.27 1.08
C LYS A 43 10.06 6.66 0.93
N GLU A 44 9.74 7.35 -0.17
CA GLU A 44 10.20 8.72 -0.45
C GLU A 44 9.68 9.72 0.59
N ALA A 45 8.44 9.54 1.07
CA ALA A 45 7.87 10.34 2.14
C ALA A 45 8.37 9.96 3.56
N GLY A 46 9.23 8.94 3.69
CA GLY A 46 9.70 8.45 5.00
C GLY A 46 8.59 7.80 5.85
N ARG A 47 7.49 7.38 5.22
CA ARG A 47 6.30 6.78 5.85
C ARG A 47 6.21 5.27 5.67
N THR A 48 7.30 4.63 5.25
CA THR A 48 7.35 3.17 5.20
C THR A 48 6.95 2.59 6.55
N PRO A 49 5.97 1.68 6.63
CA PRO A 49 5.61 1.03 7.88
C PRO A 49 6.87 0.36 8.43
N LYS A 50 7.28 0.74 9.64
CA LYS A 50 8.39 0.08 10.33
C LYS A 50 8.00 -1.39 10.44
N LYS A 51 8.83 -2.30 9.92
CA LYS A 51 8.74 -3.74 10.24
C LYS A 51 9.00 -3.88 11.74
N GLY A 52 7.97 -3.72 12.55
CA GLY A 52 8.07 -3.70 13.99
C GLY A 52 6.80 -4.26 14.57
N ASN A 53 6.85 -5.57 14.87
CA ASN A 53 5.93 -6.35 15.70
C ASN A 53 4.43 -6.30 15.35
N PRO A 54 3.69 -7.43 15.51
CA PRO A 54 2.24 -7.33 15.66
C PRO A 54 1.92 -6.35 16.80
N PRO A 55 0.79 -5.61 16.73
CA PRO A 55 0.42 -4.69 17.80
C PRO A 55 0.47 -5.45 19.13
N ASP A 56 1.28 -4.94 20.05
CA ASP A 56 1.32 -5.38 21.44
C ASP A 56 -0.13 -5.36 21.93
N LYS A 57 -0.74 -6.53 22.03
CA LYS A 57 -2.01 -6.69 22.73
C LYS A 57 -1.68 -6.32 24.16
N GLU A 58 -2.10 -5.11 24.53
CA GLU A 58 -2.07 -4.56 25.88
C GLU A 58 -2.23 -5.70 26.90
N LYS A 59 -1.16 -6.04 27.62
CA LYS A 59 -1.26 -6.88 28.81
C LYS A 59 -2.13 -6.10 29.81
N PRO A 60 -3.29 -6.64 30.25
CA PRO A 60 -4.06 -5.98 31.29
C PRO A 60 -3.21 -5.91 32.56
N GLY A 61 -3.29 -4.74 33.21
CA GLY A 61 -2.32 -4.26 34.18
C GLY A 61 -2.04 -5.21 35.33
N LYS A 62 -0.76 -5.30 35.70
CA LYS A 62 -0.40 -5.49 37.11
C LYS A 62 -0.86 -4.26 37.86
N LYS A 63 -2.01 -4.33 38.54
CA LYS A 63 -2.27 -3.49 39.70
C LYS A 63 -1.64 -4.16 40.92
N GLN A 64 -1.00 -3.29 41.67
CA GLN A 64 -0.28 -3.46 42.91
C GLN A 64 -1.20 -3.89 44.05
#